data_AF-A0A533V0C1-F1
#
_entry.id   AF-A0A533V0C1-F1
#
_cell.length_a   1.000
_cell.length_b   1.000
_cell.length_c   1.000
_cell.angle_alpha   90.00
_cell.angle_beta   90.00
_cell.angle_gamma   90.00
#
_symmetry.space_group_name_H-M   'P 1'
#
loop_
_entity.id
_entity.type
_entity.pdbx_description
1 polymer ?
#
loop_
_entity_poly.entity_id
_entity_poly.type
_entity_poly.pdbx_seq_one_letter_code
_entity_poly.pdbx_strand_id
1 'polypeptide(L)' 'MELLKKVKTLNPKVRTILMRAYNFEEEELYQQYMREAVINSTIEKPVTMNRLYQRVGDELNASRA' A
#
# COMPACT_ATOMS: atom_id res chain seq x y z
N MET A 1 1.95 11.41 -1.56
CA MET A 1 2.70 10.49 -0.66
C MET A 1 2.66 10.91 0.81
N GLU A 2 2.60 12.20 1.15
CA GLU A 2 2.64 12.68 2.56
C GLU A 2 1.58 12.09 3.51
N LEU A 3 0.35 11.86 3.02
CA LEU A 3 -0.72 11.29 3.84
C LEU A 3 -0.35 9.91 4.41
N LEU A 4 0.25 9.06 3.58
CA LEU A 4 0.65 7.70 3.99
C LEU A 4 1.67 7.76 5.12
N LYS A 5 2.66 8.67 5.00
CA LYS A 5 3.65 8.91 6.05
C LYS A 5 2.99 9.38 7.34
N LYS A 6 2.09 10.37 7.27
CA LYS A 6 1.36 10.88 8.46
C LYS A 6 0.55 9.79 9.15
N VAL A 7 -0.21 8.99 8.38
CA VAL A 7 -1.02 7.90 8.93
C VAL A 7 -0.13 6.86 9.62
N LYS A 8 1.01 6.50 9.01
CA LYS A 8 1.95 5.54 9.59
C LYS A 8 2.60 6.07 10.87
N THR A 9 2.94 7.35 10.92
CA THR A 9 3.45 8.00 12.14
C THR A 9 2.41 7.98 13.25
N LEU A 10 1.14 8.25 12.94
CA LEU A 10 0.05 8.24 13.93
C LEU A 10 -0.28 6.83 14.43
N ASN A 11 -0.23 5.83 13.54
CA ASN A 11 -0.44 4.44 13.91
C ASN A 11 0.44 3.50 13.06
N PRO A 12 1.59 3.06 13.59
CA PRO A 12 2.51 2.18 12.87
C PRO A 12 1.91 0.82 12.49
N LYS A 13 0.85 0.38 13.17
CA LYS A 13 0.18 -0.90 12.91
C LYS A 13 -0.80 -0.87 11.74
N VAL A 14 -1.15 0.32 11.22
CA VAL A 14 -2.02 0.43 10.04
C VAL A 14 -1.29 -0.16 8.83
N ARG A 15 -2.04 -0.98 8.09
CA ARG A 15 -1.65 -1.49 6.77
C ARG A 15 -2.20 -0.57 5.69
N THR A 16 -1.40 -0.30 4.67
CA THR A 16 -1.73 0.65 3.60
C THR A 16 -1.67 -0.02 2.22
N ILE A 17 -2.68 0.27 1.41
CA ILE A 17 -2.76 -0.13 0.00
C ILE A 17 -2.74 1.14 -0.84
N LEU A 18 -1.69 1.35 -1.64
CA LEU A 18 -1.62 2.48 -2.57
C LEU A 18 -2.30 2.11 -3.90
N MET A 19 -3.38 2.81 -4.23
CA MET A 19 -4.04 2.68 -5.54
C MET A 19 -3.41 3.64 -6.56
N ARG A 20 -2.91 3.14 -7.69
CA ARG A 20 -2.18 3.94 -8.69
C ARG A 20 -2.76 3.79 -10.10
N ALA A 21 -2.70 4.85 -10.92
CA ALA A 21 -3.04 4.81 -12.36
C ALA A 21 -1.81 5.09 -13.26
N TYR A 22 -0.68 5.39 -12.63
CA TYR A 22 0.59 5.72 -13.28
C TYR A 22 1.70 4.89 -12.65
N ASN A 23 2.73 4.60 -13.43
CA ASN A 23 3.87 3.82 -12.96
C ASN A 23 4.86 4.74 -12.23
N PHE A 24 5.06 4.49 -10.93
CA PHE A 24 5.97 5.23 -10.06
C PHE A 24 7.03 4.30 -9.46
N GLU A 25 7.23 3.12 -10.06
CA GLU A 25 8.16 2.11 -9.55
C GLU A 25 9.61 2.59 -9.57
N GLU A 26 9.97 3.50 -10.47
CA GLU A 26 11.32 4.08 -10.50
C GLU A 26 11.48 5.28 -9.56
N GLU A 27 10.39 5.77 -8.93
CA GLU A 27 10.50 6.87 -7.98
C GLU A 27 11.16 6.42 -6.68
N GLU A 28 12.26 7.08 -6.33
CA GLU A 28 13.04 6.77 -5.12
C GLU A 28 12.18 6.84 -3.84
N LEU A 29 11.27 7.81 -3.77
CA LEU A 29 10.35 7.96 -2.64
C LEU A 29 9.37 6.80 -2.52
N TYR A 30 8.86 6.29 -3.65
CA TYR A 30 8.00 5.12 -3.67
C TYR A 30 8.76 3.88 -3.18
N GLN A 31 9.98 3.67 -3.69
CA GLN A 31 10.85 2.57 -3.26
C GLN A 31 11.22 2.66 -1.79
N GLN A 32 11.50 3.86 -1.27
CA GLN A 32 11.71 4.08 0.15
C GLN A 32 10.46 3.68 0.96
N TYR A 33 9.27 4.10 0.53
CA TYR A 33 8.04 3.84 1.28
C TYR A 33 7.63 2.36 1.27
N MET A 34 7.96 1.63 0.21
CA MET A 34 7.82 0.18 0.16
C MET A 34 8.77 -0.50 1.17
N ARG A 35 10.05 -0.10 1.20
CA ARG A 35 11.05 -0.63 2.14
C ARG A 35 10.70 -0.35 3.60
N GLU A 36 10.21 0.84 3.89
CA GLU A 36 9.82 1.27 5.25
C GLU A 36 8.42 0.75 5.65
N ALA A 37 7.75 -0.03 4.79
CA ALA A 37 6.38 -0.50 4.99
C ALA A 37 5.37 0.62 5.30
N VAL A 38 5.65 1.84 4.80
CA VAL A 38 4.71 2.96 4.71
C VAL A 38 3.66 2.66 3.63
N ILE A 39 4.06 1.92 2.59
CA ILE A 39 3.18 1.22 1.65
C ILE A 39 3.39 -0.28 1.86
N ASN A 40 2.32 -1.00 2.22
CA ASN A 40 2.40 -2.46 2.30
C ASN A 40 2.12 -3.12 0.95
N SER A 41 1.28 -2.46 0.15
CA SER A 41 0.83 -2.99 -1.13
C SER A 41 0.44 -1.93 -2.12
N THR A 42 0.43 -2.32 -3.40
CA THR A 42 -0.13 -1.52 -4.48
C THR A 42 -1.23 -2.25 -5.22
N ILE A 43 -2.10 -1.46 -5.86
CA ILE A 43 -3.13 -1.94 -6.78
C ILE A 43 -3.31 -0.92 -7.91
N GLU A 44 -3.40 -1.42 -9.14
CA GLU A 44 -3.55 -0.57 -10.33
C GLU A 44 -5.01 -0.23 -10.60
N LYS A 45 -5.24 0.98 -11.10
CA LYS A 45 -6.53 1.47 -11.59
C LYS A 45 -6.59 1.32 -13.12
N PRO A 46 -7.75 0.97 -13.69
CA PRO A 46 -9.00 0.65 -12.99
C PRO A 46 -8.92 -0.69 -12.24
N VAL A 47 -9.63 -0.79 -11.13
CA VAL A 47 -9.64 -1.98 -10.27
C VAL A 47 -11.02 -2.64 -10.28
N THR A 48 -11.06 -3.97 -10.42
CA THR A 48 -12.29 -4.74 -10.24
C THR A 48 -12.53 -5.03 -8.75
N MET A 49 -13.79 -5.17 -8.33
CA MET A 49 -14.11 -5.50 -6.94
C MET A 49 -13.44 -6.79 -6.47
N ASN A 50 -13.41 -7.83 -7.31
CA ASN A 50 -12.75 -9.09 -6.98
C ASN A 50 -11.25 -8.90 -6.71
N ARG A 51 -10.56 -8.08 -7.51
CA ARG A 51 -9.14 -7.79 -7.31
C ARG A 51 -8.89 -7.00 -6.03
N LEU A 52 -9.77 -6.06 -5.71
CA LEU A 52 -9.72 -5.31 -4.45
C LEU A 52 -9.94 -6.24 -3.25
N TYR A 53 -10.94 -7.12 -3.29
CA TYR A 53 -11.19 -8.09 -2.23
C TYR A 53 -10.01 -9.03 -1.99
N GLN A 54 -9.42 -9.55 -3.07
CA GLN A 54 -8.21 -10.37 -2.98
C GLN A 54 -7.10 -9.61 -2.28
N ARG A 55 -6.79 -8.38 -2.72
CA ARG A 55 -5.68 -7.61 -2.16
C ARG A 55 -5.87 -7.28 -0.68
N VAL A 56 -7.10 -6.93 -0.28
CA VAL A 56 -7.44 -6.71 1.13
C VAL A 56 -7.29 -8.01 1.94
N GLY A 57 -7.74 -9.15 1.39
CA GLY A 57 -7.58 -10.46 2.00
C GLY A 57 -6.11 -10.82 2.23
N ASP A 58 -5.25 -10.58 1.23
CA ASP A 58 -3.81 -10.81 1.33
C ASP A 58 -3.17 -9.99 2.46
N GLU A 59 -3.52 -8.70 2.57
CA GLU A 59 -3.01 -7.83 3.64
C GLU A 59 -3.49 -8.24 5.03
N LEU A 60 -4.74 -8.69 5.15
CA LEU A 60 -5.28 -9.21 6.41
C LEU A 60 -4.56 -10.49 6.83
N ASN A 61 -4.30 -11.40 5.88
CA ASN A 61 -3.61 -12.66 6.16
C ASN A 61 -2.13 -12.45 6.48
N ALA A 62 -1.44 -11.56 5.76
CA ALA A 62 -0.05 -11.22 6.01
C ALA A 62 0.17 -10.52 7.38
N SER A 63 -0.89 -10.00 8.00
CA SER A 63 -0.83 -9.42 9.35
C SER A 63 -0.99 -10.43 10.48
N ARG A 64 -1.38 -11.68 10.17
CA ARG A 64 -1.60 -12.77 11.12
C ARG A 64 -0.44 -13.76 11.24
N ALA A 65 0.52 -13.68 10.31
CA ALA A 65 1.77 -14.46 10.32
C ALA A 65 2.86 -13.70 11.07
#